data_AF-A0A7C5TDG8-F1
#
_entry.id   AF-A0A7C5TDG8-F1
#
_cell.length_a   1.000
_cell.length_b   1.000
_cell.length_c   1.000
_cell.angle_alpha   90.00
_cell.angle_beta   90.00
_cell.angle_gamma   90.00
#
_symmetry.space_group_name_H-M   'P 1'
#
loop_
_entity.id
_entity.type
_entity.pdbx_description
1 polymer ?
#
loop_
_entity_poly.entity_id
_entity_poly.type
_entity_poly.pdbx_seq_one_letter_code
_entity_poly.pdbx_strand_id
1 'polypeptide(L)' 'MVEGIKKKILDYLASNKGREFTAEEIAKAIGEERLNVVKAQLTRLIKDGKVIKTDNKYKAS' A
#
# COMPACT_ATOMS: atom_id res chain seq x y z
N MET A 1 4.35 -10.30 -13.12
CA MET A 1 3.44 -10.64 -12.00
C MET A 1 3.17 -9.40 -11.16
N VAL A 2 2.05 -8.70 -11.38
CA VAL A 2 1.67 -7.49 -10.62
C VAL A 2 0.80 -7.83 -9.40
N GLU A 3 0.15 -9.00 -9.39
CA GLU A 3 -0.68 -9.48 -8.28
C GLU A 3 0.09 -9.64 -6.96
N GLY A 4 1.37 -10.03 -7.02
CA GLY A 4 2.20 -10.18 -5.82
C GLY A 4 2.38 -8.86 -5.06
N ILE A 5 2.44 -7.71 -5.76
CA ILE A 5 2.64 -6.40 -5.14
C ILE A 5 1.38 -5.97 -4.39
N LYS A 6 0.20 -6.16 -5.00
CA LYS A 6 -1.08 -5.85 -4.36
C LYS A 6 -1.24 -6.60 -3.04
N LYS A 7 -0.92 -7.91 -3.05
CA LYS A 7 -0.97 -8.74 -1.83
C LYS A 7 0.04 -8.27 -0.78
N LYS A 8 1.30 -8.04 -1.15
CA LYS A 8 2.33 -7.55 -0.21
C LYS A 8 1.94 -6.22 0.46
N ILE A 9 1.37 -5.28 -0.30
CA ILE A 9 0.89 -4.00 0.26
C ILE A 9 -0.20 -4.24 1.31
N LEU A 10 -1.18 -5.08 0.98
CA LEU A 10 -2.27 -5.42 1.90
C LEU A 10 -1.76 -6.11 3.16
N ASP A 11 -0.90 -7.12 3.01
CA ASP A 11 -0.33 -7.87 4.14
C ASP A 11 0.46 -6.95 5.05
N TYR A 12 1.25 -6.02 4.49
CA TYR A 12 2.00 -5.03 5.26
C TYR A 12 1.09 -4.07 6.03
N LEU A 13 0.09 -3.48 5.38
CA LEU A 13 -0.86 -2.55 6.02
C LEU A 13 -1.74 -3.26 7.06
N ALA A 14 -2.15 -4.50 6.80
CA ALA A 14 -2.94 -5.30 7.73
C ALA A 14 -2.13 -5.72 8.97
N SER A 15 -0.83 -6.03 8.80
CA SER A 15 0.08 -6.33 9.92
C SER A 15 0.40 -5.10 10.77
N ASN A 16 0.17 -3.89 10.23
CA ASN A 16 0.42 -2.61 10.90
C ASN A 16 -0.88 -1.81 11.08
N LYS A 17 -1.99 -2.47 11.42
CA LYS A 17 -3.27 -1.80 11.66
C LYS A 17 -3.13 -0.65 12.68
N GLY A 18 -3.81 0.46 12.39
CA GLY A 18 -3.78 1.68 13.20
C GLY A 18 -2.60 2.61 12.91
N ARG A 19 -1.66 2.21 12.05
CA ARG A 19 -0.55 3.05 11.59
C ARG A 19 -0.77 3.51 10.15
N GLU A 20 -0.19 4.66 9.84
CA GLU A 20 -0.27 5.29 8.52
C GLU A 20 1.13 5.38 7.92
N PHE A 21 1.25 5.01 6.65
CA PHE A 21 2.54 4.93 5.94
C PHE A 21 2.51 5.71 4.64
N THR A 22 3.63 6.30 4.24
CA THR A 22 3.78 6.87 2.90
C THR A 22 3.94 5.78 1.86
N ALA A 23 3.79 6.14 0.58
CA ALA A 23 4.02 5.19 -0.52
C ALA A 23 5.48 4.70 -0.53
N GLU A 24 6.42 5.55 -0.14
CA GLU A 24 7.85 5.27 -0.07
C GLU A 24 8.17 4.27 1.05
N GLU A 25 7.55 4.42 2.22
CA GLU A 25 7.71 3.48 3.35
C GLU A 25 7.15 2.10 2.99
N ILE A 26 5.98 2.06 2.34
CA ILE A 26 5.37 0.81 1.87
C ILE A 26 6.26 0.15 0.82
N ALA A 27 6.75 0.91 -0.16
CA ALA A 27 7.63 0.41 -1.22
C ALA A 27 8.89 -0.25 -0.63
N LYS A 28 9.53 0.42 0.34
CA LYS A 28 10.69 -0.10 1.07
C LYS A 28 10.37 -1.37 1.85
N ALA A 29 9.23 -1.40 2.55
CA ALA A 29 8.83 -2.55 3.35
C ALA A 29 8.52 -3.81 2.53
N ILE A 30 7.96 -3.65 1.33
CA ILE A 30 7.59 -4.77 0.45
C ILE A 30 8.72 -5.19 -0.52
N GLY A 31 9.85 -4.47 -0.49
CA GLY A 31 11.00 -4.68 -1.37
C GLY A 31 10.71 -4.35 -2.84
N GLU A 32 9.95 -3.27 -3.10
CA GLU A 32 9.64 -2.81 -4.46
C GLU A 32 10.26 -1.44 -4.71
N GLU A 33 11.16 -1.37 -5.69
CA GLU A 33 11.87 -0.13 -6.03
C GLU A 33 11.02 0.81 -6.90
N ARG A 34 10.05 0.26 -7.65
CA ARG A 34 9.21 1.03 -8.58
C ARG A 34 8.05 1.67 -7.83
N LEU A 35 8.30 2.85 -7.27
CA LEU A 35 7.29 3.64 -6.55
C LEU A 35 6.00 3.89 -7.36
N ASN A 36 6.11 4.08 -8.68
CA ASN A 36 4.94 4.27 -9.56
C ASN A 36 4.01 3.05 -9.58
N VAL A 37 4.58 1.84 -9.50
CA VAL A 37 3.79 0.59 -9.45
C VAL A 37 3.07 0.50 -8.11
N VAL A 38 3.75 0.83 -7.00
CA VAL A 38 3.17 0.86 -5.65
C VAL A 38 2.02 1.86 -5.58
N LYS A 39 2.22 3.10 -6.07
CA LYS A 39 1.19 4.14 -6.14
C LYS A 39 -0.01 3.68 -6.98
N ALA A 40 0.22 3.06 -8.13
CA ALA A 40 -0.86 2.52 -8.96
C ALA A 40 -1.66 1.41 -8.25
N GLN A 41 -0.99 0.53 -7.50
CA GLN A 41 -1.68 -0.51 -6.72
C GLN A 41 -2.43 0.10 -5.52
N LEU A 42 -1.87 1.08 -4.82
CA LEU A 42 -2.56 1.78 -3.73
C LEU A 42 -3.84 2.45 -4.22
N THR A 43 -3.81 3.11 -5.38
CA THR A 43 -5.03 3.68 -6.00
C THR A 43 -6.10 2.63 -6.26
N ARG A 44 -5.72 1.43 -6.72
CA ARG A 44 -6.66 0.31 -6.91
C ARG A 44 -7.21 -0.19 -5.58
N LEU A 45 -6.37 -0.32 -4.57
CA LEU A 45 -6.78 -0.76 -3.24
C LEU A 45 -7.72 0.22 -2.54
N ILE A 46 -7.56 1.52 -2.79
CA ILE A 46 -8.50 2.55 -2.34
C ILE A 46 -9.85 2.39 -3.04
N LYS A 47 -9.84 2.20 -4.37
CA LYS A 47 -11.07 1.94 -5.14
C LYS A 47 -11.80 0.67 -4.67
N ASP A 48 -11.05 -0.35 -4.27
CA ASP A 48 -11.58 -1.61 -3.73
C ASP A 48 -12.04 -1.48 -2.26
N GLY A 49 -11.89 -0.31 -1.63
CA GLY A 49 -12.25 -0.09 -0.22
C GLY A 49 -11.35 -0.81 0.79
N LYS A 50 -10.18 -1.30 0.37
CA LYS A 50 -9.26 -2.05 1.25
C LYS A 50 -8.22 -1.18 1.95
N VAL A 51 -7.99 0.02 1.42
CA VAL A 51 -7.00 0.97 1.93
C VAL A 51 -7.63 2.35 1.99
N ILE A 52 -7.35 3.06 3.08
CA ILE A 52 -7.77 4.45 3.28
C ILE A 52 -6.54 5.35 3.09
N LYS A 53 -6.72 6.46 2.37
CA LYS A 53 -5.70 7.51 2.21
C LYS A 53 -6.05 8.73 3.05
N THR A 54 -5.12 9.18 3.89
CA THR A 54 -5.24 10.39 4.72
C THR A 54 -3.90 11.14 4.65
N ASP A 55 -3.91 12.42 4.28
CA ASP A 55 -2.71 13.27 4.20
C ASP A 55 -1.49 12.63 3.51
N ASN A 56 -1.71 12.04 2.34
CA ASN A 56 -0.70 11.30 1.55
C ASN A 56 -0.12 10.04 2.21
N LYS A 57 -0.71 9.60 3.32
CA LYS A 57 -0.43 8.31 3.94
C LYS A 57 -1.57 7.33 3.71
N TYR A 58 -1.25 6.05 3.87
CA TYR A 58 -2.12 4.92 3.61
C TYR A 58 -2.19 4.02 4.85
N LYS A 59 -3.40 3.54 5.15
CA LYS A 59 -3.65 2.52 6.18
C LYS A 59 -4.64 1.47 5.67
N ALA A 60 -4.66 0.31 6.31
CA ALA A 60 -5.72 -0.66 6.06
C ALA A 60 -7.09 -0.04 6.39
N SER A 61 -8.11 -0.34 5.56
CA SER A 61 -9.49 0.00 5.88
C SER A 61 -10.04 -0.81 7.06
#